data_AF-V2X0T6-F1
#
_entry.id   AF-V2X0T6-F1
#
_cell.length_a   1.000
_cell.length_b   1.000
_cell.length_c   1.000
_cell.angle_alpha   90.00
_cell.angle_beta   90.00
_cell.angle_gamma   90.00
#
_symmetry.space_group_name_H-M   'P 1'
#
loop_
_entity.id
_entity.type
_entity.pdbx_description
1 polymer ?
#
loop_
_entity_poly.entity_id
_entity_poly.type
_entity_poly.pdbx_seq_one_letter_code
_entity_poly.pdbx_strand_id
1 'polypeptide(L)'
;MPAHTREIIRIILFLLVGARLALAQSICYGFQFGIGNVIDIGGGFSHWNVYDNTCRVVDGLTTNENACSSQHGIFACSPEPIIFSGYTNMQTGVRYLCSRDTATESCGENVISVCCAPFITRWTIQTPIIVIAIVFLLYGVYTILFGVCILVLTKAKIKRPWYRFHCLSVTALFILATASVAINTVDVVISGFGSVGLTVTSSYDLRKLSIARLALLFLGNMITDIVMVWRCYIVWGGRIRVIILPVILCLANNVIAIVNLIQYLSNLSISAIWDFPFGERNSNLFLIFVVITVITNVLLTGMIAGRLFYQSRQATLSLPHDSNPNRLYRTVIPITLESGMLYPIALLLYGSGILMHDLLPDITAAIRSSMESTSYNGMHLFMKVMQYNVNQFAGIAPTVITVRLGLGKTMSAYNETKDHTVETFHAASRGLNSEVEHRL
;
A
#
# COMPACT_ATOMS: atom_id res chain seq x y z
N MET A 1 42.04 -11.39 -16.75
CA MET A 1 40.83 -11.05 -15.95
C MET A 1 40.19 -9.78 -16.47
N PRO A 2 38.87 -9.78 -16.76
CA PRO A 2 38.16 -8.60 -17.26
C PRO A 2 38.10 -7.49 -16.20
N ALA A 3 38.04 -6.23 -16.64
CA ALA A 3 38.13 -5.03 -15.78
C ALA A 3 37.08 -5.02 -14.64
N HIS A 4 35.90 -5.58 -14.90
CA HIS A 4 34.85 -5.75 -13.89
C HIS A 4 35.25 -6.65 -12.71
N THR A 5 36.06 -7.67 -12.94
CA THR A 5 36.50 -8.58 -11.87
C THR A 5 37.55 -7.93 -10.96
N ARG A 6 38.34 -6.99 -11.49
CA ARG A 6 39.32 -6.20 -10.70
C ARG A 6 38.66 -5.16 -9.80
N GLU A 7 37.57 -4.54 -10.25
CA GLU A 7 36.76 -3.63 -9.44
C GLU A 7 36.02 -4.39 -8.32
N ILE A 8 35.46 -5.57 -8.62
CA ILE A 8 34.80 -6.41 -7.61
C ILE A 8 35.81 -6.92 -6.57
N ILE A 9 37.00 -7.33 -6.99
CA ILE A 9 38.06 -7.75 -6.04
C ILE A 9 38.56 -6.56 -5.22
N ARG A 10 38.68 -5.35 -5.78
CA ARG A 10 39.01 -4.13 -5.01
C ARG A 10 37.93 -3.76 -4.00
N ILE A 11 36.65 -3.86 -4.36
CA ILE A 11 35.52 -3.63 -3.45
C ILE A 11 35.52 -4.69 -2.33
N ILE A 12 35.77 -5.96 -2.65
CA ILE A 12 35.87 -7.04 -1.66
C ILE A 12 37.12 -6.88 -0.78
N LEU A 13 38.26 -6.44 -1.32
CA LEU A 13 39.45 -6.12 -0.52
C LEU A 13 39.23 -4.89 0.36
N PHE A 14 38.48 -3.88 -0.10
CA PHE A 14 38.12 -2.71 0.70
C PHE A 14 37.15 -3.08 1.83
N LEU A 15 36.21 -4.01 1.57
CA LEU A 15 35.31 -4.58 2.57
C LEU A 15 36.05 -5.48 3.59
N LEU A 16 37.14 -6.15 3.17
CA LEU A 16 37.94 -7.02 4.06
C LEU A 16 39.06 -6.28 4.81
N VAL A 17 39.59 -5.18 4.27
CA VAL A 17 40.67 -4.38 4.88
C VAL A 17 40.14 -3.21 5.72
N GLY A 18 38.90 -2.75 5.47
CA GLY A 18 38.24 -1.74 6.31
C GLY A 18 37.88 -2.21 7.74
N ALA A 19 38.14 -3.48 8.06
CA ALA A 19 37.78 -4.09 9.33
C ALA A 19 38.88 -4.06 10.41
N ARG A 20 39.97 -3.31 10.25
CA ARG A 20 40.93 -3.11 11.35
C ARG A 20 41.42 -1.67 11.52
N LEU A 21 41.30 -1.22 12.76
CA LEU A 21 41.89 -0.04 13.41
C LEU A 21 41.15 1.29 13.24
N ALA A 22 39.92 1.32 13.71
CA ALA A 22 39.58 2.28 14.75
C ALA A 22 39.14 1.46 15.97
N LEU A 23 39.94 1.44 17.03
CA LEU A 23 39.42 1.08 18.35
C LEU A 23 38.53 2.26 18.78
N ALA A 24 37.36 2.39 18.15
CA ALA A 24 36.30 3.18 18.70
C ALA A 24 35.89 2.48 19.99
N GLN A 25 35.97 3.16 21.13
CA GLN A 25 35.35 2.69 22.36
C GLN A 25 33.85 2.59 22.08
N SER A 26 33.40 1.41 21.65
CA SER A 26 31.98 1.15 21.50
C SER A 26 31.43 0.93 22.89
N ILE A 27 30.67 1.89 23.40
CA ILE A 27 29.88 1.67 24.61
C ILE A 27 28.72 0.73 24.29
N CYS A 28 28.28 -0.01 25.28
CA CYS A 28 27.16 -0.91 25.32
C CYS A 28 27.18 -1.93 24.18
N TYR A 29 28.20 -2.80 24.14
CA TYR A 29 28.35 -3.79 23.08
C TYR A 29 27.09 -4.67 22.94
N GLY A 30 26.43 -4.60 21.78
CA GLY A 30 25.17 -5.30 21.49
C GLY A 30 23.89 -4.51 21.76
N PHE A 31 24.00 -3.26 22.23
CA PHE A 31 22.89 -2.31 22.42
C PHE A 31 23.07 -1.09 21.51
N GLN A 32 22.03 -0.27 21.37
CA GLN A 32 22.06 0.89 20.47
C GLN A 32 22.38 2.20 21.20
N PHE A 33 21.93 2.34 22.44
CA PHE A 33 22.09 3.56 23.22
C PHE A 33 22.60 3.27 24.63
N GLY A 34 23.31 4.23 25.21
CA GLY A 34 23.67 4.24 26.62
C GLY A 34 23.14 5.49 27.31
N ILE A 35 22.56 5.35 28.50
CA ILE A 35 22.19 6.51 29.33
C ILE A 35 23.33 6.77 30.31
N GLY A 36 23.84 8.00 30.28
CA GLY A 36 24.86 8.47 31.19
C GLY A 36 24.34 8.72 32.61
N ASN A 37 25.25 8.79 33.56
CA ASN A 37 24.98 9.24 34.92
C ASN A 37 24.49 10.69 34.95
N VAL A 38 23.83 11.05 36.06
CA VAL A 38 23.33 12.40 36.30
C VAL A 38 24.47 13.42 36.28
N ILE A 39 24.24 14.53 35.58
CA ILE A 39 25.10 15.72 35.55
C ILE A 39 24.36 16.82 36.30
N ASP A 40 24.95 17.29 37.41
CA ASP A 40 24.45 18.45 38.13
C ASP A 40 24.87 19.73 37.40
N ILE A 41 23.88 20.51 36.95
CA ILE A 41 24.10 21.77 36.23
C ILE A 41 23.86 23.00 37.11
N GLY A 42 23.63 22.80 38.42
CA GLY A 42 23.38 23.85 39.39
C GLY A 42 21.92 24.34 39.39
N GLY A 43 21.55 25.07 40.46
CA GLY A 43 20.20 25.62 40.62
C GLY A 43 19.11 24.57 40.90
N GLY A 44 19.49 23.34 41.29
CA GLY A 44 18.56 22.23 41.56
C GLY A 44 18.10 21.47 40.31
N PHE A 45 18.72 21.71 39.15
CA PHE A 45 18.43 20.99 37.91
C PHE A 45 19.45 19.86 37.68
N SER A 46 18.95 18.72 37.25
CA SER A 46 19.73 17.56 36.85
C SER A 46 19.59 17.32 35.35
N HIS A 47 20.70 16.92 34.72
CA HIS A 47 20.74 16.61 33.29
C HIS A 47 21.24 15.18 33.04
N TRP A 48 20.61 14.50 32.09
CA TRP A 48 21.01 13.17 31.63
C TRP A 48 21.24 13.20 30.13
N ASN A 49 22.39 12.68 29.71
CA ASN A 49 22.73 12.47 28.31
C ASN A 49 22.40 11.05 27.87
N VAL A 50 21.87 10.92 26.66
CA VAL A 50 21.77 9.65 25.95
C VAL A 50 22.81 9.65 24.84
N TYR A 51 23.67 8.64 24.86
CA TYR A 51 24.76 8.46 23.92
C TYR A 51 24.44 7.36 22.92
N ASP A 52 24.89 7.53 21.68
CA ASP A 52 25.03 6.40 20.75
C ASP A 52 26.27 5.56 21.07
N ASN A 53 26.43 4.44 20.37
CA ASN A 53 27.57 3.54 20.50
C ASN A 53 28.93 4.16 20.09
N THR A 54 28.95 5.41 19.60
CA THR A 54 30.16 6.18 19.30
C THR A 54 30.42 7.31 20.29
N CYS A 55 29.73 7.31 21.45
CA CYS A 55 29.81 8.35 22.47
C CYS A 55 29.35 9.74 22.02
N ARG A 56 28.54 9.84 20.96
CA ARG A 56 27.90 11.10 20.57
C ARG A 56 26.59 11.25 21.32
N VAL A 57 26.35 12.43 21.89
CA VAL A 57 25.06 12.76 22.51
C VAL A 57 24.00 12.87 21.42
N VAL A 58 22.98 12.02 21.50
CA VAL A 58 21.86 11.95 20.54
C VAL A 58 20.56 12.50 21.11
N ASP A 59 20.41 12.46 22.43
CA ASP A 59 19.21 12.90 23.15
C ASP A 59 19.57 13.23 24.61
N GLY A 60 18.65 13.83 25.35
CA GLY A 60 18.86 14.13 26.76
C GLY A 60 17.65 14.76 27.43
N LEU A 61 17.67 14.75 28.77
CA LEU A 61 16.62 15.33 29.60
C LEU A 61 17.25 16.27 30.61
N THR A 62 16.72 17.48 30.73
CA THR A 62 17.02 18.41 31.82
C THR A 62 15.76 18.61 32.64
N THR A 63 15.79 18.33 33.93
CA THR A 63 14.64 18.51 34.82
C THR A 63 15.07 18.77 36.27
N ASN A 64 14.22 19.47 37.01
CA ASN A 64 14.29 19.63 38.47
C ASN A 64 13.37 18.64 39.22
N GLU A 65 12.62 17.81 38.47
CA GLU A 65 11.76 16.76 38.99
C GLU A 65 12.45 15.40 38.83
N ASN A 66 11.83 14.32 39.35
CA ASN A 66 12.36 12.98 39.13
C ASN A 66 12.33 12.64 37.63
N ALA A 67 13.47 12.25 37.07
CA ALA A 67 13.63 11.88 35.66
C ALA A 67 12.59 10.85 35.19
N CYS A 68 12.19 9.93 36.08
CA CYS A 68 11.22 8.87 35.84
C CYS A 68 9.75 9.34 35.87
N SER A 69 9.44 10.47 36.51
CA SER A 69 8.08 11.04 36.62
C SER A 69 7.92 12.35 35.84
N SER A 70 8.96 12.79 35.14
CA SER A 70 8.92 14.02 34.35
C SER A 70 7.77 13.96 33.35
N GLN A 71 7.07 15.08 33.17
CA GLN A 71 5.94 15.19 32.24
C GLN A 71 6.30 14.84 30.78
N HIS A 72 7.59 14.75 30.46
CA HIS A 72 8.11 14.50 29.12
C HIS A 72 8.19 13.01 28.76
N GLY A 73 8.16 12.09 29.74
CA GLY A 73 8.03 10.64 29.49
C GLY A 73 9.19 9.97 28.75
N ILE A 74 10.38 10.57 28.76
CA ILE A 74 11.58 10.03 28.07
C ILE A 74 12.08 8.75 28.74
N PHE A 75 12.21 8.75 30.06
CA PHE A 75 12.78 7.63 30.80
C PHE A 75 11.69 6.85 31.55
N ALA A 76 11.78 5.53 31.49
CA ALA A 76 11.01 4.62 32.31
C ALA A 76 11.93 3.98 33.35
N CYS A 77 11.42 3.77 34.56
CA CYS A 77 12.21 3.24 35.67
C CYS A 77 11.55 2.03 36.33
N SER A 78 12.36 1.10 36.85
CA SER A 78 11.85 -0.02 37.65
C SER A 78 11.50 0.43 39.07
N PRO A 79 10.65 -0.32 39.79
CA PRO A 79 10.56 -0.19 41.25
C PRO A 79 11.93 -0.47 41.92
N GLU A 80 12.06 -0.07 43.19
CA GLU A 80 13.34 -0.11 43.93
C GLU A 80 14.08 -1.46 43.80
N PRO A 81 15.40 -1.45 43.53
CA PRO A 81 16.26 -0.27 43.36
C PRO A 81 15.99 0.46 42.03
N ILE A 82 15.81 1.79 42.09
CA ILE A 82 15.45 2.62 40.92
C ILE A 82 16.57 2.54 39.88
N ILE A 83 16.28 1.91 38.76
CA ILE A 83 17.12 1.88 37.57
C ILE A 83 16.30 2.34 36.37
N PHE A 84 16.96 2.98 35.41
CA PHE A 84 16.36 3.24 34.11
C PHE A 84 16.08 1.90 33.42
N SER A 85 14.81 1.52 33.34
CA SER A 85 14.33 0.28 32.70
C SER A 85 13.96 0.50 31.24
N GLY A 86 13.80 1.75 30.82
CA GLY A 86 13.51 2.06 29.43
C GLY A 86 13.81 3.50 29.03
N TYR A 87 13.96 3.69 27.74
CA TYR A 87 14.24 4.96 27.10
C TYR A 87 13.30 5.11 25.89
N THR A 88 12.63 6.24 25.78
CA THR A 88 11.87 6.61 24.59
C THR A 88 12.62 7.73 23.89
N ASN A 89 13.10 7.46 22.69
CA ASN A 89 13.85 8.46 21.93
C ASN A 89 12.91 9.57 21.45
N MET A 90 13.22 10.83 21.77
CA MET A 90 12.31 11.95 21.48
C MET A 90 12.16 12.25 19.99
N GLN A 91 13.21 12.02 19.20
CA GLN A 91 13.17 12.22 17.75
C GLN A 91 12.40 11.12 17.02
N THR A 92 12.42 9.89 17.55
CA THR A 92 11.89 8.71 16.86
C THR A 92 10.64 8.12 17.48
N GLY A 93 10.33 8.45 18.73
CA GLY A 93 9.26 7.83 19.54
C GLY A 93 9.49 6.35 19.86
N VAL A 94 10.60 5.75 19.41
CA VAL A 94 10.90 4.33 19.61
C VAL A 94 11.26 4.09 21.08
N ARG A 95 10.67 3.05 21.65
CA ARG A 95 10.98 2.58 23.00
C ARG A 95 12.11 1.55 22.97
N TYR A 96 13.03 1.74 23.88
CA TYR A 96 14.16 0.88 24.14
C TYR A 96 14.03 0.33 25.56
N LEU A 97 14.30 -0.96 25.74
CA LEU A 97 14.48 -1.54 27.06
C LEU A 97 15.93 -1.36 27.48
N CYS A 98 16.11 -0.89 28.70
CA CYS A 98 17.42 -0.64 29.26
C CYS A 98 17.74 -1.67 30.33
N SER A 99 19.00 -2.11 30.35
CA SER A 99 19.56 -2.99 31.38
C SER A 99 20.82 -2.37 31.94
N ARG A 100 21.17 -2.68 33.20
CA ARG A 100 22.38 -2.13 33.82
C ARG A 100 23.61 -2.45 32.98
N ASP A 101 24.47 -1.46 32.81
CA ASP A 101 25.79 -1.72 32.27
C ASP A 101 26.62 -2.50 33.31
N THR A 102 27.15 -3.64 32.88
CA THR A 102 28.05 -4.47 33.69
C THR A 102 29.52 -4.20 33.39
N ALA A 103 29.82 -3.43 32.33
CA ALA A 103 31.16 -3.16 31.84
C ALA A 103 31.76 -1.85 32.36
N THR A 104 30.98 -1.02 33.07
CA THR A 104 31.41 0.28 33.65
C THR A 104 32.04 1.20 32.62
N GLU A 105 31.40 1.29 31.46
CA GLU A 105 31.88 2.07 30.33
C GLU A 105 31.61 3.56 30.54
N SER A 106 32.38 4.43 29.88
CA SER A 106 32.21 5.88 29.98
C SER A 106 32.41 6.58 28.64
N CYS A 107 31.69 7.68 28.46
CA CYS A 107 31.87 8.62 27.35
C CYS A 107 32.47 9.91 27.89
N GLY A 108 33.79 10.03 27.77
CA GLY A 108 34.54 11.09 28.43
C GLY A 108 34.45 10.94 29.96
N GLU A 109 33.96 11.98 30.63
CA GLU A 109 33.79 12.00 32.09
C GLU A 109 32.45 11.45 32.58
N ASN A 110 31.51 11.18 31.66
CA ASN A 110 30.19 10.64 32.03
C ASN A 110 30.17 9.10 31.93
N VAL A 111 29.98 8.44 33.07
CA VAL A 111 29.88 6.97 33.17
C VAL A 111 28.49 6.51 32.75
N ILE A 112 28.43 5.48 31.90
CA ILE A 112 27.18 4.89 31.42
C ILE A 112 26.54 4.06 32.53
N SER A 113 25.27 4.35 32.82
CA SER A 113 24.50 3.69 33.87
C SER A 113 23.75 2.46 33.36
N VAL A 114 23.15 2.59 32.17
CA VAL A 114 22.36 1.53 31.54
C VAL A 114 22.57 1.53 30.02
N CYS A 115 22.47 0.33 29.45
CA CYS A 115 22.53 0.08 28.03
C CYS A 115 21.14 -0.30 27.51
N CYS A 116 20.72 0.34 26.42
CA CYS A 116 19.35 0.29 25.90
C CYS A 116 19.30 -0.35 24.51
N ALA A 117 18.48 -1.39 24.38
CA ALA A 117 18.24 -2.14 23.15
C ALA A 117 16.78 -1.92 22.70
N PRO A 118 16.50 -1.96 21.38
CA PRO A 118 15.15 -1.72 20.87
C PRO A 118 14.17 -2.72 21.47
N PHE A 119 12.99 -2.24 21.87
CA PHE A 119 11.93 -3.10 22.37
C PHE A 119 11.28 -3.87 21.22
N ILE A 120 11.80 -5.07 20.94
CA ILE A 120 11.31 -5.91 19.84
C ILE A 120 10.13 -6.75 20.34
N THR A 121 8.94 -6.48 19.82
CA THR A 121 7.76 -7.34 20.04
C THR A 121 7.61 -8.34 18.89
N ARG A 122 6.87 -9.43 19.12
CA ARG A 122 6.49 -10.38 18.06
C ARG A 122 5.85 -9.66 16.86
N TRP A 123 5.06 -8.62 17.10
CA TRP A 123 4.41 -7.81 16.08
C TRP A 123 5.39 -6.97 15.25
N THR A 124 6.49 -6.51 15.84
CA THR A 124 7.55 -5.75 15.15
C THR A 124 8.15 -6.55 14.00
N ILE A 125 8.32 -7.86 14.17
CA ILE A 125 8.87 -8.76 13.15
C ILE A 125 7.76 -9.33 12.25
N GLN A 126 6.62 -9.73 12.82
CA GLN A 126 5.55 -10.37 12.04
C GLN A 126 4.87 -9.42 11.05
N THR A 127 4.68 -8.16 11.41
CA THR A 127 3.97 -7.19 10.56
C THR A 127 4.62 -7.02 9.17
N PRO A 128 5.92 -6.69 9.05
CA PRO A 128 6.55 -6.53 7.73
C PRO A 128 6.53 -7.82 6.91
N ILE A 129 6.74 -8.97 7.55
CA ILE A 129 6.72 -10.28 6.87
C ILE A 129 5.32 -10.57 6.28
N ILE A 130 4.26 -10.39 7.08
CA ILE A 130 2.89 -10.63 6.64
C ILE A 130 2.51 -9.66 5.51
N VAL A 131 2.86 -8.37 5.65
CA VAL A 131 2.61 -7.36 4.61
C VAL A 131 3.31 -7.74 3.30
N ILE A 132 4.60 -8.07 3.34
CA ILE A 132 5.37 -8.48 2.17
C ILE A 132 4.75 -9.73 1.53
N ALA A 133 4.42 -10.74 2.32
CA ALA A 133 3.81 -11.97 1.82
C ALA A 133 2.49 -11.69 1.08
N ILE A 134 1.61 -10.85 1.64
CA ILE A 134 0.34 -10.47 1.00
C ILE A 134 0.59 -9.64 -0.27
N VAL A 135 1.54 -8.70 -0.24
CA VAL A 135 1.90 -7.87 -1.39
C VAL A 135 2.35 -8.72 -2.57
N PHE A 136 3.25 -9.68 -2.36
CA PHE A 136 3.71 -10.57 -3.43
C PHE A 136 2.63 -11.56 -3.88
N LEU A 137 1.77 -12.04 -2.98
CA LEU A 137 0.64 -12.90 -3.34
C LEU A 137 -0.34 -12.15 -4.26
N LEU A 138 -0.79 -10.96 -3.85
CA LEU A 138 -1.71 -10.13 -4.65
C LEU A 138 -1.07 -9.70 -5.97
N TYR A 139 0.23 -9.37 -5.97
CA TYR A 139 0.96 -9.09 -7.19
C TYR A 139 0.97 -10.30 -8.13
N GLY A 140 1.24 -11.51 -7.64
CA GLY A 140 1.20 -12.74 -8.44
C GLY A 140 -0.18 -13.01 -9.06
N VAL A 141 -1.25 -12.84 -8.29
CA VAL A 141 -2.63 -12.91 -8.80
C VAL A 141 -2.85 -11.86 -9.90
N TYR A 142 -2.39 -10.63 -9.69
CA TYR A 142 -2.52 -9.56 -10.66
C TYR A 142 -1.71 -9.83 -11.94
N THR A 143 -0.51 -10.42 -11.86
CA THR A 143 0.28 -10.83 -13.02
C THR A 143 -0.45 -11.86 -13.87
N ILE A 144 -1.08 -12.86 -13.26
CA ILE A 144 -1.87 -13.87 -13.98
C ILE A 144 -3.06 -13.20 -14.66
N LEU A 145 -3.80 -12.35 -13.93
CA LEU A 145 -4.93 -11.60 -14.49
C LEU A 145 -4.50 -10.69 -15.66
N PHE A 146 -3.36 -10.01 -15.54
CA PHE A 146 -2.79 -9.19 -16.60
C PHE A 146 -2.48 -10.04 -17.84
N GLY A 147 -1.82 -11.19 -17.67
CA GLY A 147 -1.52 -12.12 -18.76
C GLY A 147 -2.77 -12.60 -19.47
N VAL A 148 -3.78 -13.07 -18.72
CA VAL A 148 -5.07 -13.51 -19.28
C VAL A 148 -5.78 -12.35 -19.98
N CYS A 149 -5.76 -11.15 -19.38
CA CYS A 149 -6.34 -9.95 -19.96
C CYS A 149 -5.71 -9.68 -21.32
N ILE A 150 -4.38 -9.56 -21.41
CA ILE A 150 -3.66 -9.33 -22.68
C ILE A 150 -3.91 -10.45 -23.70
N LEU A 151 -3.99 -11.71 -23.30
CA LEU A 151 -4.30 -12.83 -24.21
C LEU A 151 -5.72 -12.75 -24.77
N VAL A 152 -6.73 -12.54 -23.92
CA VAL A 152 -8.13 -12.34 -24.34
C VAL A 152 -8.21 -11.16 -25.25
N LEU A 153 -7.50 -10.09 -24.87
CA LEU A 153 -7.47 -8.88 -25.63
C LEU A 153 -6.89 -9.20 -27.03
N THR A 154 -5.68 -9.74 -27.13
CA THR A 154 -4.94 -9.89 -28.41
C THR A 154 -5.56 -10.93 -29.34
N LYS A 155 -6.15 -12.00 -28.79
CA LYS A 155 -6.86 -13.03 -29.57
C LYS A 155 -8.21 -12.57 -30.08
N ALA A 156 -8.87 -11.64 -29.40
CA ALA A 156 -10.03 -10.97 -29.95
C ALA A 156 -9.55 -10.11 -31.12
N LYS A 157 -9.54 -10.66 -32.35
CA LYS A 157 -9.18 -10.01 -33.63
C LYS A 157 -10.14 -8.85 -34.00
N ILE A 158 -10.34 -7.92 -33.08
CA ILE A 158 -11.31 -6.84 -33.16
C ILE A 158 -10.53 -5.57 -33.51
N LYS A 159 -10.55 -5.19 -34.80
CA LYS A 159 -9.80 -4.04 -35.37
C LYS A 159 -10.19 -2.66 -34.83
N ARG A 160 -10.92 -2.55 -33.71
CA ARG A 160 -11.46 -1.26 -33.27
C ARG A 160 -10.48 -0.47 -32.37
N PRO A 161 -10.38 0.86 -32.54
CA PRO A 161 -9.39 1.69 -31.82
C PRO A 161 -9.56 1.68 -30.29
N TRP A 162 -10.78 1.52 -29.78
CA TRP A 162 -11.11 1.42 -28.34
C TRP A 162 -10.29 0.35 -27.61
N TYR A 163 -10.01 -0.74 -28.32
CA TYR A 163 -9.29 -1.86 -27.77
C TYR A 163 -7.80 -1.54 -27.52
N ARG A 164 -7.18 -0.72 -28.38
CA ARG A 164 -5.79 -0.25 -28.20
C ARG A 164 -5.66 0.61 -26.96
N PHE A 165 -6.61 1.53 -26.74
CA PHE A 165 -6.66 2.36 -25.54
C PHE A 165 -6.74 1.50 -24.29
N HIS A 166 -7.61 0.51 -24.29
CA HIS A 166 -7.76 -0.41 -23.16
C HIS A 166 -6.48 -1.19 -22.84
N CYS A 167 -5.82 -1.72 -23.88
CA CYS A 167 -4.56 -2.45 -23.74
C CYS A 167 -3.46 -1.55 -23.18
N LEU A 168 -3.35 -0.31 -23.68
CA LEU A 168 -2.40 0.69 -23.19
C LEU A 168 -2.65 1.01 -21.72
N SER A 169 -3.89 1.28 -21.32
CA SER A 169 -4.22 1.63 -19.94
C SER A 169 -3.97 0.47 -18.97
N VAL A 170 -4.34 -0.76 -19.35
CA VAL A 170 -4.08 -1.97 -18.52
C VAL A 170 -2.59 -2.22 -18.37
N THR A 171 -1.80 -2.00 -19.43
CA THR A 171 -0.34 -2.12 -19.39
C THR A 171 0.29 -1.03 -18.52
N ALA A 172 -0.20 0.21 -18.62
CA ALA A 172 0.28 1.32 -17.80
C ALA A 172 -0.01 1.09 -16.31
N LEU A 173 -1.22 0.62 -15.96
CA LEU A 173 -1.57 0.25 -14.58
C LEU A 173 -0.68 -0.88 -14.04
N PHE A 174 -0.36 -1.87 -14.88
CA PHE A 174 0.53 -2.97 -14.48
C PHE A 174 1.98 -2.49 -14.22
N ILE A 175 2.50 -1.58 -15.04
CA ILE A 175 3.83 -0.98 -14.86
C ILE A 175 3.85 -0.16 -13.57
N LEU A 176 2.84 0.70 -13.33
CA LEU A 176 2.74 1.50 -12.10
C LEU A 176 2.61 0.61 -10.85
N ALA A 177 1.81 -0.45 -10.90
CA ALA A 177 1.69 -1.40 -9.81
C ALA A 177 3.02 -2.12 -9.53
N THR A 178 3.76 -2.51 -10.57
CA THR A 178 5.08 -3.14 -10.43
C THR A 178 6.09 -2.19 -9.79
N ALA A 179 6.13 -0.93 -10.24
CA ALA A 179 6.97 0.10 -9.62
C ALA A 179 6.57 0.32 -8.14
N SER A 180 5.26 0.35 -7.85
CA SER A 180 4.75 0.51 -6.49
C SER A 180 5.15 -0.65 -5.59
N VAL A 181 5.08 -1.90 -6.07
CA VAL A 181 5.49 -3.08 -5.29
C VAL A 181 6.97 -3.01 -4.96
N ALA A 182 7.83 -2.64 -5.90
CA ALA A 182 9.26 -2.50 -5.66
C ALA A 182 9.55 -1.45 -4.58
N ILE A 183 8.96 -0.26 -4.71
CA ILE A 183 9.16 0.84 -3.75
C ILE A 183 8.57 0.48 -2.37
N ASN A 184 7.38 -0.10 -2.33
CA ASN A 184 6.74 -0.54 -1.08
C ASN A 184 7.55 -1.62 -0.36
N THR A 185 8.16 -2.55 -1.11
CA THR A 185 9.02 -3.58 -0.52
C THR A 185 10.25 -2.95 0.13
N VAL A 186 10.90 -2.00 -0.54
CA VAL A 186 12.04 -1.26 0.02
C VAL A 186 11.63 -0.50 1.29
N ASP A 187 10.47 0.15 1.29
CA ASP A 187 9.94 0.88 2.45
C ASP A 187 9.68 -0.04 3.66
N VAL A 188 9.02 -1.18 3.43
CA VAL A 188 8.72 -2.16 4.49
C VAL A 188 10.00 -2.80 5.05
N VAL A 189 10.98 -3.07 4.18
CA VAL A 189 12.30 -3.59 4.58
C VAL A 189 13.02 -2.56 5.44
N ILE A 190 13.19 -1.32 4.96
CA ILE A 190 13.93 -0.30 5.71
C ILE A 190 13.24 0.02 7.04
N SER A 191 11.92 0.19 7.05
CA SER A 191 11.18 0.45 8.29
C SER A 191 11.22 -0.75 9.25
N GLY A 192 11.10 -1.98 8.75
CA GLY A 192 11.17 -3.20 9.55
C GLY A 192 12.54 -3.42 10.19
N PHE A 193 13.62 -3.29 9.41
CA PHE A 193 14.99 -3.42 9.92
C PHE A 193 15.41 -2.25 10.82
N GLY A 194 14.94 -1.04 10.54
CA GLY A 194 15.13 0.12 11.43
C GLY A 194 14.50 -0.09 12.80
N SER A 195 13.33 -0.74 12.86
CA SER A 195 12.60 -1.02 14.11
C SER A 195 13.33 -2.00 15.04
N VAL A 196 14.27 -2.80 14.52
CA VAL A 196 15.07 -3.76 15.29
C VAL A 196 16.49 -3.27 15.53
N GLY A 197 16.77 -2.01 15.23
CA GLY A 197 18.07 -1.40 15.46
C GLY A 197 19.19 -1.85 14.53
N LEU A 198 18.87 -2.67 13.53
CA LEU A 198 19.76 -3.04 12.45
C LEU A 198 19.68 -1.95 11.38
N THR A 199 20.18 -0.76 11.72
CA THR A 199 20.24 0.36 10.79
C THR A 199 21.22 0.03 9.67
N VAL A 200 20.70 -0.45 8.54
CA VAL A 200 21.41 -0.45 7.25
C VAL A 200 21.43 0.99 6.72
N THR A 201 22.00 1.91 7.49
CA THR A 201 22.11 3.32 7.12
C THR A 201 23.32 3.52 6.24
N SER A 202 23.16 3.11 4.99
CA SER A 202 23.90 3.66 3.86
C SER A 202 22.93 4.53 3.06
N SER A 203 22.79 5.80 3.43
CA SER A 203 22.47 6.89 2.50
C SER A 203 21.14 6.85 1.69
N TYR A 204 20.10 6.13 2.11
CA TYR A 204 18.80 6.16 1.41
C TYR A 204 17.92 7.31 1.93
N ASP A 205 17.55 8.23 1.04
CA ASP A 205 16.67 9.36 1.34
C ASP A 205 15.21 8.88 1.42
N LEU A 206 14.76 8.50 2.63
CA LEU A 206 13.40 8.02 2.93
C LEU A 206 12.31 8.98 2.43
N ARG A 207 12.60 10.28 2.36
CA ARG A 207 11.70 11.29 1.81
C ARG A 207 11.44 11.05 0.32
N LYS A 208 12.49 10.76 -0.47
CA LYS A 208 12.34 10.45 -1.90
C LYS A 208 11.50 9.19 -2.10
N LEU A 209 11.65 8.21 -1.22
CA LEU A 209 10.86 6.97 -1.27
C LEU A 209 9.37 7.25 -1.02
N SER A 210 9.04 8.05 0.01
CA SER A 210 7.66 8.46 0.31
C SER A 210 7.04 9.30 -0.81
N ILE A 211 7.78 10.27 -1.35
CA ILE A 211 7.34 11.06 -2.53
C ILE A 211 7.02 10.13 -3.71
N ALA A 212 7.90 9.17 -3.99
CA ALA A 212 7.72 8.26 -5.11
C ALA A 212 6.49 7.36 -4.92
N ARG A 213 6.22 6.88 -3.70
CA ARG A 213 4.99 6.12 -3.39
C ARG A 213 3.74 6.95 -3.65
N LEU A 214 3.71 8.18 -3.14
CA LEU A 214 2.57 9.08 -3.29
C LEU A 214 2.34 9.44 -4.77
N ALA A 215 3.41 9.73 -5.52
CA ALA A 215 3.35 9.99 -6.95
C ALA A 215 2.80 8.77 -7.72
N LEU A 216 3.26 7.56 -7.41
CA LEU A 216 2.74 6.34 -8.04
C LEU A 216 1.26 6.09 -7.71
N LEU A 217 0.84 6.36 -6.48
CA LEU A 217 -0.57 6.29 -6.07
C LEU A 217 -1.43 7.25 -6.91
N PHE A 218 -1.03 8.51 -7.02
CA PHE A 218 -1.80 9.51 -7.76
C PHE A 218 -1.82 9.25 -9.27
N LEU A 219 -0.70 8.83 -9.85
CA LEU A 219 -0.65 8.40 -11.25
C LEU A 219 -1.53 7.17 -11.51
N GLY A 220 -1.49 6.18 -10.59
CA GLY A 220 -2.33 4.99 -10.66
C GLY A 220 -3.82 5.35 -10.57
N ASN A 221 -4.18 6.24 -9.66
CA ASN A 221 -5.55 6.74 -9.54
C ASN A 221 -6.01 7.47 -10.80
N MET A 222 -5.18 8.36 -11.36
CA MET A 222 -5.51 9.11 -12.56
C MET A 222 -5.80 8.18 -13.75
N ILE A 223 -4.98 7.15 -13.98
CA ILE A 223 -5.22 6.17 -15.04
C ILE A 223 -6.49 5.35 -14.76
N THR A 224 -6.73 4.99 -13.49
CA THR A 224 -7.93 4.24 -13.07
C THR A 224 -9.21 5.03 -13.34
N ASP A 225 -9.24 6.31 -12.97
CA ASP A 225 -10.35 7.23 -13.23
C ASP A 225 -10.60 7.36 -14.74
N ILE A 226 -9.54 7.57 -15.53
CA ILE A 226 -9.63 7.63 -17.00
C ILE A 226 -10.25 6.34 -17.57
N VAL A 227 -9.82 5.16 -17.10
CA VAL A 227 -10.34 3.87 -17.55
C VAL A 227 -11.81 3.69 -17.16
N MET A 228 -12.19 4.04 -15.93
CA MET A 228 -13.56 3.90 -15.43
C MET A 228 -14.52 4.83 -16.17
N VAL A 229 -14.15 6.10 -16.36
CA VAL A 229 -14.93 7.08 -17.14
C VAL A 229 -15.10 6.62 -18.59
N TRP A 230 -14.02 6.17 -19.22
CA TRP A 230 -14.05 5.68 -20.60
C TRP A 230 -14.96 4.45 -20.76
N ARG A 231 -14.96 3.53 -19.79
CA ARG A 231 -15.89 2.38 -19.80
C ARG A 231 -17.33 2.83 -19.66
N CYS A 232 -17.59 3.73 -18.72
CA CYS A 232 -18.93 4.29 -18.54
C CYS A 232 -19.43 4.94 -19.83
N TYR A 233 -18.58 5.72 -20.52
CA TYR A 233 -18.91 6.33 -21.81
C TYR A 233 -19.35 5.29 -22.87
N ILE A 234 -18.61 4.19 -23.01
CA ILE A 234 -18.92 3.13 -23.97
C ILE A 234 -20.22 2.39 -23.62
N VAL A 235 -20.42 2.04 -22.35
CA VAL A 235 -21.61 1.31 -21.87
C VAL A 235 -22.89 2.11 -22.10
N TRP A 236 -22.80 3.45 -22.02
CA TRP A 236 -23.89 4.37 -22.30
C TRP A 236 -24.04 4.74 -23.79
N GLY A 237 -23.33 4.06 -24.69
CA GLY A 237 -23.44 4.23 -26.13
C GLY A 237 -22.95 5.59 -26.62
N GLY A 238 -21.97 6.19 -25.94
CA GLY A 238 -21.33 7.44 -26.35
C GLY A 238 -22.05 8.73 -25.91
N ARG A 239 -23.02 8.65 -24.99
CA ARG A 239 -23.78 9.82 -24.51
C ARG A 239 -22.99 10.62 -23.47
N ILE A 240 -22.33 11.70 -23.92
CA ILE A 240 -21.46 12.55 -23.08
C ILE A 240 -22.20 13.12 -21.85
N ARG A 241 -23.48 13.49 -21.98
CA ARG A 241 -24.27 14.11 -20.89
C ARG A 241 -24.26 13.31 -19.58
N VAL A 242 -24.16 11.98 -19.68
CA VAL A 242 -24.21 11.08 -18.52
C VAL A 242 -22.90 11.07 -17.74
N ILE A 243 -21.76 11.32 -18.40
CA ILE A 243 -20.42 11.26 -17.78
C ILE A 243 -19.90 12.62 -17.31
N ILE A 244 -20.61 13.73 -17.55
CA ILE A 244 -20.16 15.08 -17.19
C ILE A 244 -19.87 15.17 -15.69
N LEU A 245 -20.80 14.70 -14.85
CA LEU A 245 -20.65 14.76 -13.40
C LEU A 245 -19.43 13.95 -12.90
N PRO A 246 -19.27 12.65 -13.25
CA PRO A 246 -18.05 11.90 -12.91
C PRO A 246 -16.76 12.53 -13.41
N VAL A 247 -16.75 13.11 -14.62
CA VAL A 247 -15.56 13.76 -15.18
C VAL A 247 -15.16 14.98 -14.35
N ILE A 248 -16.12 15.82 -13.94
CA ILE A 248 -15.83 16.98 -13.09
C ILE A 248 -15.25 16.54 -11.75
N LEU A 249 -15.82 15.49 -11.13
CA LEU A 249 -15.31 14.94 -9.88
C LEU A 249 -13.89 14.38 -10.03
N CYS A 250 -13.62 13.62 -11.11
CA CYS A 250 -12.26 13.12 -11.40
C CYS A 250 -11.27 14.27 -11.57
N LEU A 251 -11.63 15.34 -12.30
CA LEU A 251 -10.75 16.48 -12.51
C LEU A 251 -10.46 17.21 -11.20
N ALA A 252 -11.48 17.46 -10.38
CA ALA A 252 -11.32 18.06 -9.06
C ALA A 252 -10.40 17.20 -8.17
N ASN A 253 -10.59 15.88 -8.17
CA ASN A 253 -9.78 14.94 -7.42
C ASN A 253 -8.30 14.95 -7.84
N ASN A 254 -8.03 14.99 -9.14
CA ASN A 254 -6.66 15.07 -9.68
C ASN A 254 -5.99 16.40 -9.34
N VAL A 255 -6.73 17.52 -9.34
CA VAL A 255 -6.20 18.81 -8.87
C VAL A 255 -5.78 18.73 -7.41
N ILE A 256 -6.62 18.15 -6.54
CA ILE A 256 -6.29 17.97 -5.12
C ILE A 256 -5.06 17.09 -4.94
N ALA A 257 -4.95 15.99 -5.70
CA ALA A 257 -3.79 15.11 -5.68
C ALA A 257 -2.49 15.85 -6.07
N ILE A 258 -2.52 16.66 -7.12
CA ILE A 258 -1.36 17.47 -7.56
C ILE A 258 -0.97 18.49 -6.48
N VAL A 259 -1.95 19.21 -5.91
CA VAL A 259 -1.69 20.17 -4.83
C VAL A 259 -1.06 19.48 -3.62
N ASN A 260 -1.56 18.30 -3.24
CA ASN A 260 -1.00 17.51 -2.14
C ASN A 260 0.46 17.13 -2.43
N LEU A 261 0.76 16.61 -3.63
CA LEU A 261 2.13 16.26 -4.03
C LEU A 261 3.08 17.47 -4.00
N ILE A 262 2.64 18.63 -4.50
CA ILE A 262 3.46 19.86 -4.50
C ILE A 262 3.76 20.29 -3.06
N GLN A 263 2.77 20.27 -2.16
CA GLN A 263 2.98 20.62 -0.76
C GLN A 263 3.96 19.67 -0.06
N TYR A 264 3.88 18.37 -0.39
CA TYR A 264 4.82 17.38 0.15
C TYR A 264 6.25 17.60 -0.38
N LEU A 265 6.41 18.08 -1.61
CA LEU A 265 7.71 18.46 -2.20
C LEU A 265 8.28 19.75 -1.59
N SER A 266 7.46 20.73 -1.24
CA SER A 266 7.90 22.07 -0.78
C SER A 266 8.31 22.14 0.69
N ASN A 267 7.88 21.20 1.52
CA ASN A 267 8.15 21.23 2.96
C ASN A 267 9.54 20.65 3.30
N LEU A 268 10.42 21.51 3.83
CA LEU A 268 11.86 21.24 4.08
C LEU A 268 12.21 20.75 5.49
N SER A 269 11.26 20.59 6.41
CA SER A 269 11.60 20.19 7.80
C SER A 269 11.76 18.68 7.93
N ILE A 270 12.97 18.25 8.35
CA ILE A 270 13.47 16.87 8.51
C ILE A 270 12.83 16.12 9.70
N SER A 271 12.00 16.78 10.51
CA SER A 271 11.58 16.29 11.83
C SER A 271 10.44 15.24 11.84
N ALA A 272 10.12 14.59 10.72
CA ALA A 272 8.98 13.65 10.63
C ALA A 272 9.34 12.33 9.91
N ILE A 273 10.59 11.89 10.01
CA ILE A 273 11.05 10.63 9.38
C ILE A 273 10.63 9.40 10.22
N TRP A 274 10.11 9.61 11.42
CA TRP A 274 9.76 8.54 12.36
C TRP A 274 8.30 8.49 12.79
N ASP A 275 7.43 9.34 12.24
CA ASP A 275 6.00 9.16 12.41
C ASP A 275 5.57 7.93 11.61
N PHE A 276 5.53 6.82 12.34
CA PHE A 276 4.75 5.62 12.07
C PHE A 276 3.44 5.93 11.31
N PRO A 277 2.92 4.94 10.58
CA PRO A 277 2.72 4.88 9.11
C PRO A 277 1.69 5.86 8.49
N PHE A 278 1.23 6.86 9.24
CA PHE A 278 0.13 7.76 8.88
C PHE A 278 0.54 9.23 8.78
N GLY A 279 1.81 9.56 9.04
CA GLY A 279 2.34 10.94 9.08
C GLY A 279 2.45 11.62 7.72
N GLU A 280 1.34 11.79 7.01
CA GLU A 280 1.24 12.83 6.00
C GLU A 280 0.80 14.11 6.69
N ARG A 281 1.73 15.06 6.85
CA ARG A 281 1.50 16.39 7.46
C ARG A 281 0.38 17.23 6.81
N ASN A 282 -0.23 16.74 5.72
CA ASN A 282 -1.38 17.31 5.03
C ASN A 282 -2.56 16.32 4.92
N SER A 283 -2.78 15.53 5.97
CA SER A 283 -3.82 14.49 6.03
C SER A 283 -5.21 14.98 5.64
N ASN A 284 -5.55 16.24 5.87
CA ASN A 284 -6.82 16.82 5.43
C ASN A 284 -7.02 16.76 3.91
N LEU A 285 -6.03 17.17 3.11
CA LEU A 285 -6.14 17.12 1.64
C LEU A 285 -6.11 15.68 1.13
N PHE A 286 -5.31 14.81 1.76
CA PHE A 286 -5.29 13.39 1.43
C PHE A 286 -6.65 12.74 1.71
N LEU A 287 -7.28 13.03 2.85
CA LEU A 287 -8.62 12.54 3.19
C LEU A 287 -9.69 13.04 2.21
N ILE A 288 -9.63 14.31 1.82
CA ILE A 288 -10.53 14.85 0.79
C ILE A 288 -10.34 14.08 -0.53
N PHE A 289 -9.09 13.83 -0.94
CA PHE A 289 -8.78 13.01 -2.10
C PHE A 289 -9.37 11.60 -1.97
N VAL A 290 -9.20 10.93 -0.83
CA VAL A 290 -9.79 9.60 -0.57
C VAL A 290 -11.31 9.63 -0.73
N VAL A 291 -11.98 10.58 -0.07
CA VAL A 291 -13.45 10.69 -0.09
C VAL A 291 -13.96 10.93 -1.51
N ILE A 292 -13.37 11.86 -2.26
CA ILE A 292 -13.80 12.14 -3.64
C ILE A 292 -13.53 10.94 -4.54
N THR A 293 -12.37 10.28 -4.40
CA THR A 293 -12.04 9.06 -5.16
C THR A 293 -13.07 7.97 -4.92
N VAL A 294 -13.47 7.76 -3.66
CA VAL A 294 -14.46 6.75 -3.27
C VAL A 294 -15.83 7.09 -3.85
N ILE A 295 -16.30 8.32 -3.68
CA ILE A 295 -17.58 8.78 -4.24
C ILE A 295 -17.60 8.56 -5.75
N THR A 296 -16.52 8.95 -6.43
CA THR A 296 -16.40 8.85 -7.88
C THR A 296 -16.39 7.40 -8.37
N ASN A 297 -15.65 6.52 -7.70
CA ASN A 297 -15.59 5.09 -8.05
C ASN A 297 -16.92 4.37 -7.76
N VAL A 298 -17.59 4.68 -6.65
CA VAL A 298 -18.92 4.15 -6.32
C VAL A 298 -19.95 4.62 -7.36
N LEU A 299 -19.92 5.92 -7.71
CA LEU A 299 -20.81 6.50 -8.72
C LEU A 299 -20.60 5.84 -10.09
N LEU A 300 -19.36 5.75 -10.58
CA LEU A 300 -19.03 5.13 -11.86
C LEU A 300 -19.41 3.64 -11.89
N THR A 301 -19.09 2.91 -10.83
CA THR A 301 -19.42 1.47 -10.71
C THR A 301 -20.93 1.26 -10.72
N GLY A 302 -21.67 2.08 -9.96
CA GLY A 302 -23.14 2.07 -9.95
C GLY A 302 -23.76 2.41 -11.31
N MET A 303 -23.23 3.42 -12.01
CA MET A 303 -23.69 3.80 -13.34
C MET A 303 -23.45 2.70 -14.39
N ILE A 304 -22.32 2.00 -14.31
CA ILE A 304 -22.00 0.86 -15.19
C ILE A 304 -22.94 -0.30 -14.88
N ALA A 305 -23.02 -0.72 -13.61
CA ALA A 305 -23.84 -1.85 -13.18
C ALA A 305 -25.33 -1.62 -13.46
N GLY A 306 -25.84 -0.42 -13.15
CA GLY A 306 -27.23 -0.05 -13.40
C GLY A 306 -27.59 -0.05 -14.88
N ARG A 307 -26.70 0.43 -15.76
CA ARG A 307 -26.94 0.39 -17.21
C ARG A 307 -26.89 -1.04 -17.76
N LEU A 308 -25.96 -1.87 -17.27
CA LEU A 308 -25.90 -3.29 -17.62
C LEU A 308 -27.17 -4.04 -17.18
N PHE A 309 -27.68 -3.75 -15.98
CA PHE A 309 -28.93 -4.33 -15.48
C PHE A 309 -30.13 -3.90 -16.33
N TYR A 310 -30.20 -2.63 -16.72
CA TYR A 310 -31.25 -2.13 -17.59
C TYR A 310 -31.24 -2.81 -18.97
N GLN A 311 -30.06 -2.96 -19.59
CA GLN A 311 -29.91 -3.65 -20.87
C GLN A 311 -30.26 -5.14 -20.76
N SER A 312 -29.84 -5.80 -19.67
CA SER A 312 -30.23 -7.16 -19.33
C SER A 312 -31.74 -7.33 -19.31
N ARG A 313 -32.46 -6.44 -18.61
CA ARG A 313 -33.92 -6.50 -18.50
C ARG A 313 -34.61 -6.32 -19.85
N GLN A 314 -34.10 -5.43 -20.71
CA GLN A 314 -34.64 -5.24 -22.06
C GLN A 314 -34.43 -6.47 -22.94
N ALA A 315 -33.26 -7.10 -22.89
CA ALA A 315 -32.98 -8.32 -23.66
C ALA A 315 -33.93 -9.47 -23.28
N THR A 316 -34.21 -9.64 -21.98
CA THR A 316 -35.14 -10.67 -21.47
C THR A 316 -36.59 -10.44 -21.91
N LEU A 317 -36.99 -9.20 -22.20
CA LEU A 317 -38.35 -8.87 -22.67
C LEU A 317 -38.54 -9.09 -24.18
N SER A 318 -37.45 -9.20 -24.96
CA SER A 318 -37.51 -9.23 -26.42
C SER A 318 -37.10 -10.56 -27.05
N LEU A 319 -36.62 -11.54 -26.26
CA LEU A 319 -36.13 -12.83 -26.76
C LEU A 319 -37.09 -13.99 -26.39
N PRO A 320 -37.36 -14.94 -27.31
CA PRO A 320 -38.06 -16.19 -27.01
C PRO A 320 -37.32 -17.03 -25.97
N HIS A 321 -38.10 -17.82 -25.21
CA HIS A 321 -37.78 -18.55 -23.97
C HIS A 321 -36.52 -19.45 -23.96
N ASP A 322 -35.83 -19.67 -25.08
CA ASP A 322 -34.84 -20.74 -25.25
C ASP A 322 -33.36 -20.31 -25.20
N SER A 323 -33.06 -19.03 -25.44
CA SER A 323 -31.73 -18.48 -25.13
C SER A 323 -31.78 -17.92 -23.70
N ASN A 324 -30.82 -18.27 -22.84
CA ASN A 324 -30.82 -17.85 -21.43
C ASN A 324 -29.79 -16.74 -21.15
N PRO A 325 -29.94 -15.52 -21.74
CA PRO A 325 -29.04 -14.39 -21.48
C PRO A 325 -29.09 -13.95 -20.01
N ASN A 326 -30.20 -14.26 -19.31
CA ASN A 326 -30.40 -14.01 -17.89
C ASN A 326 -29.26 -14.57 -17.03
N ARG A 327 -28.72 -15.76 -17.34
CA ARG A 327 -27.64 -16.38 -16.55
C ARG A 327 -26.32 -15.61 -16.66
N LEU A 328 -26.02 -15.07 -17.84
CA LEU A 328 -24.77 -14.34 -18.10
C LEU A 328 -24.79 -12.98 -17.40
N TYR A 329 -25.89 -12.23 -17.51
CA TYR A 329 -26.06 -10.96 -16.81
C TYR A 329 -26.16 -11.11 -15.29
N ARG A 330 -26.85 -12.15 -14.79
CA ARG A 330 -26.91 -12.48 -13.35
C ARG A 330 -25.54 -12.83 -12.75
N THR A 331 -24.57 -13.20 -13.59
CA THR A 331 -23.19 -13.45 -13.16
C THR A 331 -22.32 -12.20 -13.32
N VAL A 332 -22.45 -11.45 -14.43
CA VAL A 332 -21.59 -10.29 -14.72
C VAL A 332 -21.86 -9.09 -13.82
N ILE A 333 -23.12 -8.81 -13.46
CA ILE A 333 -23.48 -7.64 -12.65
C ILE A 333 -22.92 -7.73 -11.22
N PRO A 334 -23.12 -8.81 -10.45
CA PRO A 334 -22.54 -8.94 -9.10
C PRO A 334 -21.02 -8.89 -9.14
N ILE A 335 -20.38 -9.56 -10.10
CA ILE A 335 -18.92 -9.53 -10.24
C ILE A 335 -18.41 -8.12 -10.54
N THR A 336 -19.13 -7.33 -11.35
CA THR A 336 -18.76 -5.94 -11.65
C THR A 336 -18.86 -5.08 -10.39
N LEU A 337 -19.87 -5.30 -9.54
CA LEU A 337 -20.01 -4.62 -8.25
C LEU A 337 -18.91 -5.06 -7.27
N GLU A 338 -18.72 -6.37 -7.09
CA GLU A 338 -17.72 -6.93 -6.18
C GLU A 338 -16.30 -6.46 -6.52
N SER A 339 -15.91 -6.56 -7.79
CA SER A 339 -14.58 -6.13 -8.25
C SER A 339 -14.42 -4.62 -8.32
N GLY A 340 -15.47 -3.88 -8.71
CA GLY A 340 -15.45 -2.41 -8.77
C GLY A 340 -15.35 -1.73 -7.40
N MET A 341 -15.80 -2.41 -6.34
CA MET A 341 -15.74 -1.90 -4.96
C MET A 341 -14.41 -2.19 -4.24
N LEU A 342 -13.55 -3.07 -4.75
CA LEU A 342 -12.28 -3.42 -4.10
C LEU A 342 -11.36 -2.21 -3.92
N TYR A 343 -11.20 -1.40 -4.96
CA TYR A 343 -10.36 -0.19 -4.92
C TYR A 343 -10.87 0.85 -3.90
N PRO A 344 -12.14 1.32 -3.95
CA PRO A 344 -12.63 2.30 -2.98
C PRO A 344 -12.65 1.77 -1.54
N ILE A 345 -12.91 0.47 -1.32
CA ILE A 345 -12.83 -0.12 0.03
C ILE A 345 -11.40 -0.08 0.56
N ALA A 346 -10.42 -0.50 -0.24
CA ALA A 346 -9.00 -0.46 0.17
C ALA A 346 -8.55 0.98 0.48
N LEU A 347 -8.97 1.95 -0.33
CA LEU A 347 -8.64 3.35 -0.15
C LEU A 347 -9.32 3.97 1.08
N LEU A 348 -10.59 3.63 1.36
CA LEU A 348 -11.28 4.03 2.58
C LEU A 348 -10.59 3.50 3.83
N LEU A 349 -10.21 2.22 3.83
CA LEU A 349 -9.52 1.59 4.96
C LEU A 349 -8.16 2.25 5.20
N TYR A 350 -7.43 2.56 4.13
CA TYR A 350 -6.19 3.34 4.23
C TYR A 350 -6.45 4.74 4.82
N GLY A 351 -7.40 5.50 4.27
CA GLY A 351 -7.75 6.83 4.77
C GLY A 351 -8.26 6.85 6.21
N SER A 352 -8.97 5.80 6.65
CA SER A 352 -9.48 5.70 8.03
C SER A 352 -8.38 5.65 9.09
N GLY A 353 -7.22 5.04 8.78
CA GLY A 353 -6.08 5.05 9.68
C GLY A 353 -5.48 6.44 9.86
N ILE A 354 -5.44 7.22 8.78
CA ILE A 354 -4.97 8.62 8.80
C ILE A 354 -5.95 9.50 9.59
N LEU A 355 -7.26 9.32 9.36
CA LEU A 355 -8.31 10.04 10.10
C LEU A 355 -8.21 9.78 11.61
N MET A 356 -8.00 8.52 12.02
CA MET A 356 -7.81 8.19 13.43
C MET A 356 -6.58 8.87 14.01
N HIS A 357 -5.45 8.81 13.30
CA HIS A 357 -4.18 9.33 13.83
C HIS A 357 -4.17 10.86 13.96
N ASP A 358 -4.61 11.59 12.93
CA ASP A 358 -4.35 13.03 12.84
C ASP A 358 -5.52 13.91 13.28
N LEU A 359 -6.78 13.50 13.05
CA LEU A 359 -7.94 14.33 13.38
C LEU A 359 -8.53 14.02 14.75
N LEU A 360 -8.27 12.83 15.30
CA LEU A 360 -8.85 12.37 16.57
C LEU A 360 -7.78 11.74 17.49
N PRO A 361 -6.70 12.47 17.82
CA PRO A 361 -5.59 11.92 18.62
C PRO A 361 -6.05 11.46 20.00
N ASP A 362 -6.98 12.19 20.63
CA ASP A 362 -7.55 11.84 21.94
C ASP A 362 -8.36 10.54 21.88
N ILE A 363 -9.15 10.35 20.82
CA ILE A 363 -9.91 9.12 20.60
C ILE A 363 -8.96 7.96 20.29
N THR A 364 -7.91 8.18 19.50
CA THR A 364 -6.90 7.15 19.23
C THR A 364 -6.16 6.73 20.48
N ALA A 365 -5.82 7.68 21.36
CA ALA A 365 -5.24 7.38 22.67
C ALA A 365 -6.22 6.60 23.55
N ALA A 366 -7.50 6.97 23.56
CA ALA A 366 -8.55 6.25 24.29
C ALA A 366 -8.83 4.84 23.75
N ILE A 367 -8.82 4.65 22.42
CA ILE A 367 -8.94 3.33 21.77
C ILE A 367 -7.72 2.49 22.11
N ARG A 368 -6.51 3.06 22.04
CA ARG A 368 -5.27 2.37 22.37
C ARG A 368 -5.23 1.94 23.85
N SER A 369 -5.79 2.73 24.76
CA SER A 369 -5.84 2.40 26.19
C SER A 369 -6.97 1.44 26.56
N SER A 370 -8.04 1.37 25.78
CA SER A 370 -9.20 0.49 26.02
C SER A 370 -9.13 -0.85 25.28
N MET A 371 -8.40 -0.95 24.17
CA MET A 371 -8.22 -2.19 23.43
C MET A 371 -7.08 -3.03 23.97
N GLU A 372 -7.26 -4.34 23.98
CA GLU A 372 -6.16 -5.28 24.14
C GLU A 372 -5.09 -5.03 23.05
N SER A 373 -3.82 -5.05 23.44
CA SER A 373 -2.69 -4.75 22.55
C SER A 373 -2.65 -5.62 21.29
N THR A 374 -3.11 -6.87 21.37
CA THR A 374 -3.27 -7.80 20.24
C THR A 374 -4.25 -7.28 19.20
N SER A 375 -5.40 -6.76 19.63
CA SER A 375 -6.46 -6.27 18.74
C SER A 375 -6.04 -5.00 18.01
N TYR A 376 -5.39 -4.08 18.72
CA TYR A 376 -4.84 -2.86 18.12
C TYR A 376 -3.77 -3.17 17.06
N ASN A 377 -2.83 -4.08 17.37
CA ASN A 377 -1.79 -4.48 16.42
C ASN A 377 -2.35 -5.19 15.19
N GLY A 378 -3.42 -5.99 15.36
CA GLY A 378 -4.15 -6.61 14.25
C GLY A 378 -4.81 -5.58 13.33
N MET A 379 -5.49 -4.58 13.90
CA MET A 379 -6.07 -3.47 13.14
C MET A 379 -4.99 -2.70 12.36
N HIS A 380 -3.87 -2.39 13.01
CA HIS A 380 -2.74 -1.70 12.40
C HIS A 380 -2.11 -2.51 11.23
N LEU A 381 -1.93 -3.81 11.42
CA LEU A 381 -1.50 -4.72 10.35
C LEU A 381 -2.45 -4.66 9.15
N PHE A 382 -3.75 -4.74 9.40
CA PHE A 382 -4.76 -4.71 8.36
C PHE A 382 -4.75 -3.40 7.56
N MET A 383 -4.63 -2.26 8.24
CA MET A 383 -4.50 -0.95 7.58
C MET A 383 -3.24 -0.86 6.71
N LYS A 384 -2.09 -1.33 7.21
CA LYS A 384 -0.84 -1.40 6.41
C LYS A 384 -1.01 -2.27 5.18
N VAL A 385 -1.63 -3.43 5.32
CA VAL A 385 -1.92 -4.31 4.17
C VAL A 385 -2.75 -3.56 3.13
N MET A 386 -3.79 -2.82 3.52
CA MET A 386 -4.57 -2.05 2.55
C MET A 386 -3.73 -0.97 1.87
N GLN A 387 -2.97 -0.18 2.64
CA GLN A 387 -2.09 0.88 2.15
C GLN A 387 -1.10 0.39 1.08
N TYR A 388 -0.36 -0.70 1.36
CA TYR A 388 0.69 -1.19 0.45
C TYR A 388 0.15 -1.88 -0.80
N ASN A 389 -1.15 -2.19 -0.85
CA ASN A 389 -1.79 -2.91 -1.96
C ASN A 389 -2.79 -2.05 -2.78
N VAL A 390 -3.03 -0.79 -2.41
CA VAL A 390 -3.98 0.12 -3.11
C VAL A 390 -3.75 0.15 -4.62
N ASN A 391 -2.49 0.25 -5.06
CA ASN A 391 -2.16 0.33 -6.49
C ASN A 391 -2.45 -0.97 -7.26
N GLN A 392 -2.38 -2.14 -6.63
CA GLN A 392 -2.79 -3.38 -7.31
C GLN A 392 -4.31 -3.46 -7.35
N PHE A 393 -5.03 -3.07 -6.29
CA PHE A 393 -6.50 -3.04 -6.32
C PHE A 393 -7.04 -2.13 -7.43
N ALA A 394 -6.40 -0.98 -7.66
CA ALA A 394 -6.70 -0.07 -8.76
C ALA A 394 -6.60 -0.74 -10.15
N GLY A 395 -5.65 -1.66 -10.32
CA GLY A 395 -5.45 -2.43 -11.56
C GLY A 395 -6.28 -3.72 -11.67
N ILE A 396 -6.53 -4.41 -10.56
CA ILE A 396 -7.27 -5.68 -10.52
C ILE A 396 -8.74 -5.45 -10.90
N ALA A 397 -9.39 -4.45 -10.33
CA ALA A 397 -10.80 -4.14 -10.58
C ALA A 397 -11.12 -4.01 -12.09
N PRO A 398 -10.46 -3.12 -12.86
CA PRO A 398 -10.72 -3.00 -14.28
C PRO A 398 -10.35 -4.27 -15.06
N THR A 399 -9.26 -4.96 -14.74
CA THR A 399 -8.82 -6.16 -15.48
C THR A 399 -9.78 -7.33 -15.34
N VAL A 400 -10.27 -7.62 -14.13
CA VAL A 400 -11.27 -8.68 -13.87
C VAL A 400 -12.53 -8.47 -14.69
N ILE A 401 -13.07 -7.24 -14.68
CA ILE A 401 -14.26 -6.88 -15.46
C ILE A 401 -14.02 -7.12 -16.96
N THR A 402 -12.85 -6.74 -17.48
CA THR A 402 -12.53 -6.92 -18.91
C THR A 402 -12.42 -8.38 -19.30
N VAL A 403 -11.69 -9.18 -18.53
CA VAL A 403 -11.52 -10.61 -18.79
C VAL A 403 -12.89 -11.28 -18.88
N ARG A 404 -13.80 -10.96 -17.95
CA ARG A 404 -15.16 -11.53 -17.93
C ARG A 404 -16.02 -11.04 -19.08
N LEU A 405 -15.98 -9.77 -19.44
CA LEU A 405 -16.71 -9.25 -20.61
C LEU A 405 -16.18 -9.87 -21.92
N GLY A 406 -14.86 -10.07 -22.03
CA GLY A 406 -14.24 -10.74 -23.17
C GLY A 406 -14.62 -12.22 -23.27
N LEU A 407 -14.60 -12.93 -22.13
CA LEU A 407 -15.05 -14.33 -22.04
C LEU A 407 -16.56 -14.48 -22.31
N GLY A 408 -17.39 -13.55 -21.84
CA GLY A 408 -18.83 -13.56 -22.08
C GLY A 408 -19.17 -13.41 -23.56
N LYS A 409 -18.45 -12.53 -24.29
CA LYS A 409 -18.62 -12.36 -25.74
C LYS A 409 -18.17 -13.58 -26.54
N THR A 410 -17.06 -14.20 -26.13
CA THR A 410 -16.57 -15.41 -26.81
C THR A 410 -17.49 -16.60 -26.55
N MET A 411 -18.05 -16.74 -25.35
CA MET A 411 -19.08 -17.75 -25.07
C MET A 411 -20.36 -17.51 -25.86
N SER A 412 -20.82 -16.26 -25.97
CA SER A 412 -21.98 -15.90 -26.78
C SER A 412 -21.78 -16.23 -28.26
N ALA A 413 -20.64 -15.86 -28.84
CA ALA A 413 -20.32 -16.15 -30.24
C ALA A 413 -20.16 -17.65 -30.49
N TYR A 414 -19.59 -18.40 -29.54
CA TYR A 414 -19.49 -19.86 -29.63
C TYR A 414 -20.87 -20.52 -29.63
N ASN A 415 -21.77 -20.10 -28.73
CA ASN A 415 -23.14 -20.63 -28.68
C ASN A 415 -23.91 -20.30 -29.95
N GLU A 416 -23.80 -19.08 -30.47
CA GLU A 416 -24.45 -18.66 -31.72
C GLU A 416 -23.96 -19.48 -32.94
N THR A 417 -22.66 -19.79 -32.99
CA THR A 417 -22.09 -20.65 -34.03
C THR A 417 -22.58 -22.10 -33.89
N LYS A 418 -22.66 -22.61 -32.66
CA LYS A 418 -23.15 -23.97 -32.37
C LYS A 418 -24.61 -24.11 -32.79
N ASP A 419 -25.47 -23.16 -32.43
CA ASP A 419 -26.89 -23.17 -32.76
C ASP A 419 -27.10 -23.15 -34.27
N HIS A 420 -26.35 -22.31 -35.01
CA HIS A 420 -26.39 -22.33 -36.48
C HIS A 420 -25.95 -23.66 -37.10
N THR A 421 -24.96 -24.32 -36.50
CA THR A 421 -24.46 -25.63 -36.98
C THR A 421 -25.50 -26.73 -36.74
N VAL A 422 -26.22 -26.67 -35.62
CA VAL A 422 -27.30 -27.59 -35.28
C VAL A 422 -28.52 -27.36 -36.19
N GLU A 423 -28.89 -26.11 -36.46
CA GLU A 423 -29.97 -25.78 -37.40
C GLU A 423 -29.69 -26.26 -38.82
N THR A 424 -28.46 -26.06 -39.32
CA THR A 424 -28.06 -26.55 -40.66
C THR A 424 -28.09 -28.07 -40.74
N PHE A 425 -27.69 -28.78 -39.68
CA PHE A 425 -27.80 -30.24 -39.61
C PHE A 425 -29.26 -30.72 -39.64
N HIS A 426 -30.15 -30.08 -38.89
CA HIS A 426 -31.59 -30.40 -38.90
C HIS A 426 -32.28 -30.04 -40.21
N ALA A 427 -31.85 -28.97 -40.90
CA ALA A 427 -32.35 -28.63 -42.23
C ALA A 427 -31.92 -29.67 -43.29
N ALA A 428 -30.66 -30.11 -43.25
CA ALA A 428 -30.16 -31.15 -44.13
C ALA A 428 -30.86 -32.51 -43.91
N SER A 429 -31.09 -32.89 -42.65
CA SER A 429 -31.83 -34.11 -42.29
C SER A 429 -33.29 -34.08 -42.76
N ARG A 430 -33.97 -32.93 -42.65
CA ARG A 430 -35.35 -32.77 -43.19
C ARG A 430 -35.38 -32.82 -44.71
N GLY A 431 -34.39 -32.24 -45.38
CA GLY A 431 -34.23 -32.34 -46.84
C GLY A 431 -34.09 -33.80 -47.30
N LEU A 432 -33.22 -34.57 -46.65
CA LEU A 432 -33.06 -36.00 -46.94
C LEU A 432 -34.37 -36.79 -46.74
N ASN A 433 -35.11 -36.55 -45.66
CA ASN A 433 -36.37 -37.26 -45.42
C ASN A 433 -37.43 -36.91 -46.48
N SER A 434 -37.52 -35.65 -46.90
CA SER A 434 -38.46 -35.24 -47.96
C SER A 434 -38.12 -35.82 -49.33
N GLU A 435 -36.83 -36.04 -49.61
CA GLU A 435 -36.37 -36.62 -50.88
C GLU A 435 -36.53 -38.14 -50.94
N VAL A 436 -36.57 -38.79 -49.77
CA VAL A 436 -36.94 -40.21 -49.63
C VAL A 436 -38.45 -40.40 -49.75
N GLU A 437 -39.27 -39.52 -49.17
CA GLU A 437 -40.73 -39.55 -49.34
C GLU A 437 -41.19 -39.28 -50.78
N HIS A 438 -40.45 -38.50 -51.56
CA HIS A 438 -40.81 -38.22 -52.97
C HIS A 438 -40.41 -39.33 -53.97
N ARG A 439 -39.62 -40.32 -53.54
CA ARG A 439 -39.17 -41.46 -54.35
C ARG A 439 -39.91 -42.77 -54.05
N LEU A 440 -40.77 -42.79 -53.03
CA LEU A 440 -41.73 -43.85 -52.73
C LEU A 440 -43.09 -43.46 -53.33
#